data_AF-T1H9W0-F1
#
_entry.id   AF-T1H9W0-F1
#
_cell.length_a   1.000
_cell.length_b   1.000
_cell.length_c   1.000
_cell.angle_alpha   90.00
_cell.angle_beta   90.00
_cell.angle_gamma   90.00
#
_symmetry.space_group_name_H-M   'P 1'
#
loop_
_entity.id
_entity.type
_entity.pdbx_description
1 polymer ?
#
loop_
_entity_poly.entity_id
_entity_poly.type
_entity_poly.pdbx_seq_one_letter_code
_entity_poly.pdbx_strand_id
1 'polypeptide(L)'
;VVGRDCISLVTAHFRLDGHPRINSLHEVVLGDEFMYLVFPDSYGDLHSYVRQRKRLRESEARRLFRQVAETVKQCHEQGVVLRDLKLRKFVFSNPSSGWMGIKRQ
;
A
#
# COMPACT_ATOMS: atom_id res chain seq x y z
N VAL A 1 2.35 13.45 2.62
CA VAL A 1 2.07 14.87 2.31
C VAL A 1 1.98 14.98 0.81
N VAL A 2 0.93 15.59 0.31
CA VAL A 2 0.73 15.84 -1.12
C VAL A 2 0.24 17.28 -1.29
N GLY A 3 0.38 17.85 -2.49
CA GLY A 3 -0.13 19.20 -2.76
C GLY A 3 -1.64 19.27 -2.53
N ARG A 4 -2.15 20.43 -2.07
CA ARG A 4 -3.57 20.62 -1.74
C ARG A 4 -4.52 20.29 -2.89
N ASP A 5 -4.09 20.50 -4.13
CA ASP A 5 -4.89 20.23 -5.33
C ASP A 5 -4.87 18.76 -5.81
N CYS A 6 -4.21 17.86 -5.07
CA CYS A 6 -4.13 16.43 -5.40
C CYS A 6 -5.42 15.66 -5.04
N ILE A 7 -6.57 16.21 -5.38
CA ILE A 7 -7.90 15.62 -5.11
C ILE A 7 -8.02 14.23 -5.73
N SER A 8 -7.47 14.02 -6.94
CA SER A 8 -7.50 12.73 -7.62
C SER A 8 -6.84 11.60 -6.82
N LEU A 9 -5.81 11.91 -6.02
CA LEU A 9 -5.14 10.94 -5.16
C LEU A 9 -5.98 10.56 -3.95
N VAL A 10 -6.70 11.53 -3.38
CA VAL A 10 -7.66 11.30 -2.28
C VAL A 10 -8.84 10.47 -2.76
N THR A 11 -9.43 10.84 -3.90
CA THR A 11 -10.53 10.10 -4.51
C THR A 11 -10.14 8.65 -4.78
N ALA A 12 -8.91 8.41 -5.27
CA ALA A 12 -8.41 7.07 -5.48
C ALA A 12 -8.27 6.25 -4.18
N HIS A 13 -7.95 6.88 -3.05
CA HIS A 13 -7.94 6.21 -1.75
C HIS A 13 -9.35 5.83 -1.31
N PHE A 14 -10.31 6.75 -1.37
CA PHE A 14 -11.69 6.47 -0.98
C PHE A 14 -12.37 5.40 -1.84
N ARG A 15 -12.01 5.28 -3.13
CA ARG A 15 -12.48 4.18 -4.00
C ARG A 15 -12.01 2.80 -3.55
N LEU A 16 -10.96 2.74 -2.74
CA LEU A 16 -10.34 1.50 -2.28
C LEU A 16 -10.55 1.27 -0.78
N ASP A 17 -11.32 2.14 -0.12
CA ASP A 17 -11.55 2.06 1.31
C ASP A 17 -12.38 0.83 1.68
N GLY A 18 -12.15 0.30 2.88
CA GLY A 18 -12.74 -0.96 3.36
C GLY A 18 -12.15 -2.23 2.72
N HIS A 19 -11.17 -2.11 1.83
CA HIS A 19 -10.55 -3.27 1.21
C HIS A 19 -9.50 -3.93 2.12
N PRO A 20 -9.57 -5.25 2.41
CA PRO A 20 -8.76 -5.90 3.46
C PRO A 20 -7.24 -5.95 3.21
N ARG A 21 -6.78 -5.59 2.00
CA ARG A 21 -5.36 -5.56 1.60
C ARG A 21 -4.83 -4.18 1.22
N ILE A 22 -5.63 -3.14 1.44
CA ILE A 22 -5.24 -1.76 1.15
C ILE A 22 -5.33 -1.01 2.46
N ASN A 23 -4.30 -0.24 2.79
CA ASN A 23 -4.32 0.54 4.02
C ASN A 23 -5.42 1.60 3.91
N SER A 24 -6.44 1.48 4.75
CA SER A 24 -7.45 2.51 4.88
C SER A 24 -6.82 3.82 5.33
N LEU A 25 -7.31 4.90 4.73
CA LEU A 25 -6.93 6.26 5.08
C LEU A 25 -7.62 6.61 6.39
N HIS A 26 -6.85 6.81 7.45
CA HIS A 26 -7.40 7.08 8.78
C HIS A 26 -7.90 8.51 8.90
N GLU A 27 -7.12 9.47 8.39
CA GLU A 27 -7.44 10.88 8.49
C GLU A 27 -6.81 11.67 7.33
N VAL A 28 -7.50 12.74 6.94
CA VAL A 28 -7.00 13.75 6.00
C VAL A 28 -6.96 15.10 6.71
N VAL A 29 -5.77 15.65 6.89
CA VAL A 29 -5.59 17.00 7.47
C VAL A 29 -5.27 17.96 6.35
N LEU A 30 -6.05 19.03 6.23
CA LEU A 30 -5.87 20.08 5.24
C LEU A 30 -5.06 21.23 5.85
N GLY A 31 -3.91 21.55 5.24
CA GLY A 31 -3.17 22.78 5.48
C GLY A 31 -3.36 23.77 4.32
N ASP A 32 -2.64 24.89 4.37
CA ASP A 32 -2.79 25.96 3.39
C ASP A 32 -2.27 25.57 1.99
N GLU A 33 -1.12 24.91 1.92
CA GLU A 33 -0.51 24.47 0.64
C GLU A 33 -0.53 22.95 0.46
N PHE A 34 -0.69 22.20 1.55
CA PHE A 34 -0.52 20.76 1.58
C PHE A 34 -1.68 20.05 2.25
N MET A 35 -1.85 18.79 1.87
CA MET A 35 -2.71 17.85 2.55
C MET A 35 -1.88 16.70 3.12
N TYR A 36 -2.21 16.31 4.34
CA TYR A 36 -1.55 15.26 5.10
C TYR A 36 -2.50 14.05 5.15
N LEU A 37 -2.02 12.92 4.63
CA LEU A 37 -2.73 11.65 4.62
C LEU A 37 -2.18 10.77 5.73
N VAL A 38 -3.00 10.46 6.71
CA VAL A 38 -2.65 9.65 7.88
C VAL A 38 -3.07 8.21 7.64
N PHE A 39 -2.15 7.28 7.86
CA PHE A 39 -2.35 5.84 7.70
C PHE A 39 -1.98 5.12 8.99
N PRO A 40 -2.54 3.93 9.25
CA PRO A 40 -2.14 3.10 10.37
C PRO A 40 -0.66 2.68 10.28
N ASP A 41 -0.11 2.32 11.44
CA ASP A 41 1.26 1.84 11.55
C ASP A 41 1.52 0.61 10.68
N SER A 42 2.77 0.50 10.22
CA SER A 42 3.23 -0.57 9.35
C SER A 42 4.54 -1.17 9.87
N TYR A 43 4.67 -2.49 9.82
CA TYR A 43 5.79 -3.23 10.38
C TYR A 43 6.88 -3.56 9.34
N GLY A 44 7.30 -2.53 8.60
CA GLY A 44 8.29 -2.64 7.52
C GLY A 44 7.68 -2.93 6.14
N ASP A 45 8.54 -2.94 5.13
CA ASP A 45 8.16 -3.06 3.71
C ASP A 45 8.80 -4.29 3.04
N LEU A 46 8.19 -4.74 1.93
CA LEU A 46 8.62 -5.93 1.21
C LEU A 46 10.03 -5.77 0.60
N HIS A 47 10.44 -4.55 0.25
CA HIS A 47 11.81 -4.31 -0.24
C HIS A 47 12.84 -4.56 0.88
N SER A 48 12.61 -3.99 2.06
CA SER A 48 13.45 -4.22 3.24
C SER A 48 13.47 -5.71 3.65
N TYR A 49 12.31 -6.36 3.59
CA TYR A 49 12.15 -7.78 3.88
C TYR A 49 12.99 -8.70 2.96
N VAL A 50 12.94 -8.44 1.64
CA VAL A 50 13.73 -9.18 0.65
C VAL A 50 15.22 -8.89 0.83
N ARG A 51 15.60 -7.62 1.06
CA ARG A 51 16.99 -7.21 1.25
C ARG A 51 17.65 -7.90 2.44
N GLN A 52 16.95 -8.01 3.57
CA GLN A 52 17.44 -8.69 4.77
C GLN A 52 17.69 -10.19 4.53
N ARG A 53 16.86 -10.85 3.72
CA ARG A 53 16.96 -12.29 3.42
C ARG A 53 17.88 -12.61 2.25
N LYS A 54 18.32 -11.61 1.48
CA LYS A 54 19.05 -11.70 0.20
C LYS A 54 18.26 -12.37 -0.93
N ARG A 55 17.63 -13.53 -0.68
CA ARG A 55 16.69 -14.23 -1.57
C ARG A 55 15.58 -14.89 -0.75
N LEU A 56 14.40 -15.00 -1.35
CA LEU A 56 13.27 -15.74 -0.77
C LEU A 56 13.22 -17.16 -1.34
N ARG A 57 12.72 -18.11 -0.53
CA ARG A 57 12.35 -19.43 -1.04
C ARG A 57 11.14 -19.29 -1.96
N GLU A 58 11.04 -20.16 -2.95
CA GLU A 58 10.02 -20.05 -4.00
C GLU A 58 8.59 -20.13 -3.44
N SER A 59 8.35 -20.98 -2.44
CA SER A 59 7.07 -21.09 -1.75
C SER A 59 6.63 -19.78 -1.08
N GLU A 60 7.57 -19.09 -0.45
CA GLU A 60 7.34 -17.80 0.20
C GLU A 60 7.15 -16.67 -0.83
N ALA A 61 8.01 -16.63 -1.85
CA ALA A 61 7.89 -15.68 -2.95
C ALA A 61 6.53 -15.80 -3.65
N ARG A 62 6.08 -17.04 -3.93
CA ARG A 62 4.77 -17.32 -4.52
C ARG A 62 3.63 -16.79 -3.64
N ARG A 63 3.70 -17.01 -2.33
CA ARG A 63 2.68 -16.51 -1.39
C ARG A 63 2.59 -14.99 -1.39
N LEU A 64 3.72 -14.30 -1.27
CA LEU A 64 3.78 -12.84 -1.25
C LEU A 64 3.38 -12.23 -2.59
N PHE A 65 3.88 -12.78 -3.70
CA PHE A 65 3.54 -12.31 -5.04
C PHE A 65 2.06 -12.49 -5.35
N ARG A 66 1.43 -13.59 -4.92
CA ARG A 66 -0.02 -13.78 -5.04
C ARG A 66 -0.80 -12.66 -4.36
N GLN A 67 -0.41 -12.27 -3.15
CA GLN A 67 -1.05 -11.14 -2.44
C GLN A 67 -0.86 -9.82 -3.21
N VAL A 68 0.35 -9.56 -3.75
CA VAL A 68 0.59 -8.39 -4.61
C VAL A 68 -0.35 -8.40 -5.81
N ALA A 69 -0.36 -9.50 -6.56
CA ALA A 69 -1.14 -9.63 -7.79
C ALA A 69 -2.65 -9.50 -7.53
N GLU A 70 -3.16 -10.13 -6.48
CA GLU A 70 -4.56 -9.99 -6.05
C GLU A 70 -4.90 -8.55 -5.70
N THR A 71 -4.02 -7.85 -4.99
CA THR A 71 -4.25 -6.44 -4.63
C THR A 71 -4.24 -5.53 -5.86
N VAL A 72 -3.31 -5.75 -6.80
CA VAL A 72 -3.27 -5.00 -8.07
C VAL A 72 -4.53 -5.25 -8.89
N LYS A 73 -4.97 -6.51 -9.01
CA LYS A 73 -6.23 -6.87 -9.68
C LYS A 73 -7.41 -6.08 -9.10
N GLN A 74 -7.52 -6.05 -7.77
CA GLN A 74 -8.61 -5.35 -7.09
C GLN A 74 -8.56 -3.83 -7.30
N CYS A 75 -7.36 -3.26 -7.37
CA CYS A 75 -7.20 -1.85 -7.73
C CYS A 75 -7.74 -1.60 -9.15
N HIS A 76 -7.41 -2.47 -10.11
CA HIS A 76 -7.89 -2.36 -11.48
C HIS A 76 -9.41 -2.53 -11.59
N GLU A 77 -10.00 -3.44 -10.82
CA GLU A 77 -11.47 -3.62 -10.74
C GLU A 77 -12.19 -2.36 -10.24
N GLN A 78 -11.53 -1.53 -9.42
CA GLN A 78 -12.04 -0.25 -8.94
C GLN A 78 -11.60 0.95 -9.81
N GLY A 79 -11.05 0.69 -11.01
CA GLY A 79 -10.61 1.73 -11.94
C GLY A 79 -9.38 2.51 -11.48
N VAL A 80 -8.57 1.95 -10.58
CA VAL A 80 -7.35 2.58 -10.05
C VAL A 80 -6.09 1.88 -10.58
N VAL A 81 -5.28 2.62 -11.34
CA VAL A 81 -3.99 2.15 -11.84
C VAL A 81 -2.86 2.60 -10.89
N LEU A 82 -2.07 1.66 -10.39
CA LEU A 82 -1.04 1.91 -9.37
C LEU A 82 0.18 2.69 -9.85
N ARG A 83 0.45 2.74 -11.17
CA ARG A 83 1.51 3.45 -11.94
C ARG A 83 2.98 3.27 -11.49
N ASP A 84 3.25 3.18 -10.20
CA ASP A 84 4.56 3.03 -9.57
C ASP A 84 4.56 1.77 -8.70
N LEU A 85 4.53 0.61 -9.36
CA LEU A 85 4.57 -0.69 -8.69
C LEU A 85 6.00 -1.06 -8.32
N LYS A 86 6.31 -0.96 -7.02
CA LYS A 86 7.60 -1.33 -6.44
C LYS A 86 7.43 -1.97 -5.07
N LEU A 87 8.36 -2.84 -4.69
CA LEU A 87 8.30 -3.60 -3.44
C LEU A 87 8.15 -2.71 -2.19
N ARG A 88 8.75 -1.51 -2.18
CA ARG A 88 8.63 -0.56 -1.05
C ARG A 88 7.19 -0.05 -0.82
N LYS A 89 6.32 -0.15 -1.81
CA LYS A 89 4.90 0.25 -1.68
C LYS A 89 4.08 -0.83 -0.95
N PHE A 90 4.64 -2.00 -0.68
CA PHE A 90 3.94 -3.08 0.03
C PHE A 90 4.52 -3.23 1.44
N VAL A 91 3.67 -3.20 2.46
CA VAL A 91 4.03 -3.12 3.88
C VAL A 91 3.34 -4.18 4.71
N PHE A 92 3.96 -4.62 5.81
CA PHE A 92 3.35 -5.62 6.68
C PHE A 92 2.42 -4.97 7.71
N SER A 93 1.19 -5.49 7.85
CA SER A 93 0.20 -4.95 8.79
C SER A 93 0.34 -5.48 10.22
N ASN A 94 1.13 -6.53 10.42
CA ASN A 94 1.39 -7.11 11.74
C ASN A 94 2.79 -7.75 11.78
N PRO A 95 3.54 -7.64 12.90
CA PRO A 95 4.90 -8.17 13.02
C PRO A 95 5.00 -9.69 12.94
N SER A 96 3.94 -10.43 13.29
CA SER A 96 3.88 -11.90 13.31
C SER A 96 3.05 -12.49 12.16
N SER A 97 2.40 -11.66 11.35
CA SER A 97 1.52 -12.11 10.27
C SER A 97 2.08 -11.70 8.90
N GLY A 98 2.21 -12.65 7.97
CA GLY A 98 2.64 -12.39 6.58
C GLY A 98 1.62 -11.64 5.72
N TRP A 99 0.86 -10.72 6.32
CA TRP A 99 -0.17 -9.91 5.70
C TRP A 99 0.43 -8.60 5.23
N MET A 100 0.14 -8.26 3.99
CA MET A 100 0.78 -7.15 3.29
C MET A 100 -0.28 -6.16 2.82
N GLY A 101 -0.26 -4.94 3.36
CA GLY A 101 -0.98 -3.77 2.87
C GLY A 101 -0.14 -2.96 1.88
N ILE A 102 -0.73 -1.94 1.24
CA ILE A 102 0.01 -1.04 0.34
C ILE A 102 0.16 0.34 1.00
N LYS A 103 1.41 0.81 1.17
CA LYS A 103 1.70 2.24 1.37
C LYS A 103 1.64 2.97 0.03
N ARG A 104 0.60 3.77 -0.17
CA ARG A 104 0.56 4.74 -1.27
C ARG A 104 1.11 6.08 -0.76
N GLN A 105 2.31 6.41 -1.21
CA GLN A 105 2.83 7.78 -1.22
C GLN A 105 2.42 8.42 -2.54
#